data_AF-A0A9D7D565-F1
#
_entry.id   AF-A0A9D7D565-F1
#
_cell.length_a   1.000
_cell.length_b   1.000
_cell.length_c   1.000
_cell.angle_alpha   90.00
_cell.angle_beta   90.00
_cell.angle_gamma   90.00
#
_symmetry.space_group_name_H-M   'P 1'
#
loop_
_entity.id
_entity.type
_entity.pdbx_description
1 polymer ?
#
loop_
_entity_poly.entity_id
_entity_poly.type
_entity_poly.pdbx_seq_one_letter_code
_entity_poly.pdbx_strand_id
1 'polypeptide(L)'
;MGRESDRAALAFGRYAVLETIYLMVGFAVGVALLVMFDFGPAAPFAGLLAAGALVALIDLPRLMRNARGGETSFARSVTYASYGAPLALALAVDLGVQALARLVLAGEAGTAPLGAYAAAFGLARALDIVFMGVSAAFAPLVFAAYEEKGADAARDADRGGFVLLAAITVPASIGLALLAQPIATLMVGEALRAETAAALPWLALAGLMSGFSLYYWSEAFQLTRRTGQRALLMLRCPAQCNSV
;
A
#
# COMPACT_ATOMS: atom_id res chain seq x y z
N MET A 1 -14.01 -8.69 -0.94
CA MET A 1 -14.99 -9.36 -1.83
C MET A 1 -15.18 -8.66 -3.17
N GLY A 2 -15.98 -7.59 -3.33
CA GLY A 2 -16.14 -6.91 -4.65
C GLY A 2 -14.87 -6.20 -5.15
N ARG A 3 -14.03 -5.73 -4.22
CA ARG A 3 -12.78 -4.98 -4.50
C ARG A 3 -11.60 -5.88 -4.91
N GLU A 4 -11.65 -7.17 -4.56
CA GLU A 4 -10.61 -8.16 -4.93
C GLU A 4 -10.96 -8.89 -6.23
N SER A 5 -12.25 -9.05 -6.55
CA SER A 5 -12.70 -9.56 -7.85
C SER A 5 -12.39 -8.62 -9.01
N ASP A 6 -12.38 -7.30 -8.79
CA ASP A 6 -11.99 -6.32 -9.82
C ASP A 6 -10.47 -6.34 -10.09
N ARG A 7 -9.63 -6.72 -9.11
CA ARG A 7 -8.19 -6.99 -9.32
C ARG A 7 -7.94 -8.24 -10.17
N ALA A 8 -8.80 -9.26 -10.02
CA ALA A 8 -8.73 -10.49 -10.79
C ALA A 8 -9.25 -10.33 -12.25
N ALA A 9 -9.98 -9.25 -12.54
CA ALA A 9 -10.67 -9.03 -13.82
C ALA A 9 -10.01 -8.01 -14.76
N LEU A 10 -8.75 -7.60 -14.52
CA LEU A 10 -8.03 -6.60 -15.33
C LEU A 10 -8.74 -5.22 -15.45
N ALA A 11 -9.66 -4.89 -14.54
CA ALA A 11 -10.39 -3.60 -14.53
C ALA A 11 -9.64 -2.50 -13.75
N PHE A 12 -8.32 -2.38 -13.96
CA PHE A 12 -7.44 -1.43 -13.25
C PHE A 12 -7.93 0.03 -13.31
N GLY A 13 -8.54 0.44 -14.43
CA GLY A 13 -8.98 1.82 -14.64
C GLY A 13 -10.10 2.28 -13.71
N ARG A 14 -11.15 1.46 -13.50
CA ARG A 14 -12.28 1.88 -12.65
C ARG A 14 -11.90 1.88 -11.17
N TYR A 15 -11.06 0.93 -10.75
CA TYR A 15 -10.52 0.88 -9.40
C TYR A 15 -9.72 2.15 -9.08
N ALA A 16 -8.79 2.51 -9.96
CA ALA A 16 -7.99 3.73 -9.83
C ALA A 16 -8.86 4.99 -9.80
N VAL A 17 -9.88 5.08 -10.66
CA VAL A 17 -10.81 6.21 -10.70
C VAL A 17 -11.60 6.34 -9.40
N LEU A 18 -12.17 5.24 -8.87
CA LEU A 18 -12.93 5.27 -7.63
C LEU A 18 -12.07 5.62 -6.42
N GLU A 19 -10.84 5.11 -6.36
CA GLU A 19 -9.90 5.44 -5.28
C GLU A 19 -9.44 6.91 -5.37
N THR A 20 -9.25 7.43 -6.57
CA THR A 20 -8.91 8.85 -6.78
C THR A 20 -10.09 9.75 -6.40
N ILE A 21 -11.32 9.39 -6.77
CA ILE A 21 -12.54 10.11 -6.35
C ILE A 21 -12.67 10.06 -4.83
N TYR A 22 -12.44 8.91 -4.19
CA TYR A 22 -12.50 8.78 -2.74
C TYR A 22 -11.51 9.71 -2.04
N LEU A 23 -10.25 9.74 -2.49
CA LEU A 23 -9.22 10.59 -1.92
C LEU A 23 -9.53 12.08 -2.14
N MET A 24 -9.96 12.47 -3.35
CA MET A 24 -10.30 13.85 -3.66
C MET A 24 -11.54 14.34 -2.88
N VAL A 25 -12.60 13.54 -2.82
CA VAL A 25 -13.82 13.88 -2.10
C VAL A 25 -13.56 13.90 -0.60
N GLY A 26 -12.84 12.91 -0.05
CA GLY A 26 -12.48 12.90 1.37
C GLY A 26 -11.61 14.08 1.78
N PHE A 27 -10.65 14.46 0.93
CA PHE A 27 -9.83 15.65 1.15
C PHE A 27 -10.68 16.93 1.09
N ALA A 28 -11.49 17.10 0.04
CA ALA A 28 -12.32 18.29 -0.15
C ALA A 28 -13.36 18.46 0.97
N VAL A 29 -14.03 17.37 1.36
CA VAL A 29 -15.01 17.36 2.47
C VAL A 29 -14.30 17.61 3.80
N GLY A 30 -13.12 17.02 4.02
CA GLY A 30 -12.32 17.27 5.21
C GLY A 30 -11.92 18.74 5.36
N VAL A 31 -11.48 19.38 4.26
CA VAL A 31 -11.16 20.83 4.23
C VAL A 31 -12.42 21.67 4.44
N ALA A 32 -13.53 21.33 3.80
CA ALA A 32 -14.80 22.05 3.97
C ALA A 32 -15.31 22.00 5.41
N LEU A 33 -15.24 20.84 6.06
CA LEU A 33 -15.61 20.69 7.47
C LEU A 33 -14.68 21.45 8.41
N LEU A 34 -13.37 21.50 8.11
CA LEU A 34 -12.40 22.27 8.89
C LEU A 34 -12.68 23.78 8.81
N VAL A 35 -12.96 24.30 7.61
CA VAL A 35 -13.19 25.76 7.38
C VAL A 35 -14.58 26.22 7.82
N MET A 36 -15.62 25.39 7.66
CA MET A 36 -17.00 25.81 7.93
C MET A 36 -17.44 25.59 9.38
N PHE A 37 -16.97 24.53 10.04
CA PHE A 37 -17.47 24.13 11.36
C PHE A 37 -16.41 24.19 12.47
N ASP A 38 -15.17 24.58 12.15
CA ASP A 38 -14.07 24.76 13.11
C ASP A 38 -13.87 23.56 14.06
N PHE A 39 -14.10 22.34 13.54
CA PHE A 39 -14.00 21.07 14.29
C PHE A 39 -12.59 20.75 14.79
N GLY A 40 -11.63 21.67 14.59
CA GLY A 40 -10.25 21.51 15.01
C GLY A 40 -9.63 20.22 14.48
N PRO A 41 -8.86 19.48 15.29
CA PRO A 41 -8.18 18.25 14.87
C PRO A 41 -9.11 17.10 14.46
N ALA A 42 -10.42 17.17 14.77
CA ALA A 42 -11.38 16.11 14.46
C ALA A 42 -11.89 16.17 13.01
N ALA A 43 -11.76 17.32 12.33
CA ALA A 43 -12.28 17.53 10.98
C ALA A 43 -11.73 16.56 9.90
N PRO A 44 -10.43 16.20 9.87
CA PRO A 44 -9.91 15.24 8.90
C PRO A 44 -10.48 13.83 9.09
N PHE A 45 -10.71 13.41 10.33
CA PHE A 45 -11.29 12.10 10.64
C PHE A 45 -12.78 12.03 10.26
N ALA A 46 -13.52 13.12 10.52
CA ALA A 46 -14.91 13.24 10.09
C ALA A 46 -15.03 13.24 8.56
N GLY A 47 -14.13 13.92 7.85
CA GLY A 47 -14.05 13.89 6.38
C GLY A 47 -13.76 12.48 5.83
N LEU A 48 -12.84 11.74 6.46
CA LEU A 48 -12.54 10.36 6.08
C LEU A 48 -13.73 9.42 6.30
N LEU A 49 -14.42 9.56 7.44
CA LEU A 49 -15.64 8.80 7.74
C LEU A 49 -16.77 9.11 6.75
N ALA A 50 -16.97 10.39 6.42
CA ALA A 50 -17.97 10.82 5.45
C ALA A 50 -17.67 10.28 4.04
N ALA A 51 -16.41 10.34 3.60
CA ALA A 51 -15.99 9.74 2.34
C ALA A 51 -16.19 8.23 2.34
N GLY A 52 -15.85 7.56 3.45
CA GLY A 52 -16.06 6.12 3.65
C GLY A 52 -17.52 5.74 3.50
N ALA A 53 -18.40 6.49 4.14
CA ALA A 53 -19.85 6.33 4.05
C ALA A 53 -20.37 6.58 2.63
N LEU A 54 -19.88 7.60 1.93
CA LEU A 54 -20.28 7.92 0.56
C LEU A 54 -19.90 6.79 -0.41
N VAL A 55 -18.66 6.31 -0.36
CA VAL A 55 -18.21 5.19 -1.20
C VAL A 55 -18.94 3.91 -0.85
N ALA A 56 -19.18 3.64 0.43
CA ALA A 56 -20.01 2.53 0.85
C ALA A 56 -21.42 2.64 0.25
N LEU A 57 -22.06 3.81 0.30
CA LEU A 57 -23.39 4.04 -0.29
C LEU A 57 -23.42 3.85 -1.82
N ILE A 58 -22.37 4.25 -2.53
CA ILE A 58 -22.26 4.09 -4.00
C ILE A 58 -22.03 2.62 -4.36
N ASP A 59 -21.18 1.91 -3.62
CA ASP A 59 -20.85 0.50 -3.88
C ASP A 59 -21.93 -0.48 -3.36
N LEU A 60 -22.69 -0.11 -2.33
CA LEU A 60 -23.71 -0.96 -1.69
C LEU A 60 -24.77 -1.51 -2.64
N PRO A 61 -25.46 -0.73 -3.50
CA PRO A 61 -26.50 -1.26 -4.38
C PRO A 61 -25.95 -2.28 -5.38
N ARG A 62 -24.69 -2.13 -5.78
CA ARG A 62 -24.03 -3.02 -6.72
C ARG A 62 -23.51 -4.28 -6.03
N LEU A 63 -22.98 -4.15 -4.81
CA LEU A 63 -22.60 -5.28 -3.98
C LEU A 63 -23.83 -6.14 -3.65
N MET A 64 -24.97 -5.52 -3.34
CA MET A 64 -26.24 -6.20 -3.11
C MET A 64 -26.78 -6.88 -4.37
N ARG A 65 -26.60 -6.27 -5.55
CA ARG A 65 -27.00 -6.86 -6.83
C ARG A 65 -26.12 -8.06 -7.22
N ASN A 66 -24.82 -7.99 -6.95
CA ASN A 66 -23.87 -9.10 -7.18
C ASN A 66 -23.98 -10.20 -6.11
N ALA A 67 -24.48 -9.89 -4.91
CA ALA A 67 -24.73 -10.86 -3.85
C ALA A 67 -26.06 -11.61 -4.03
N ARG A 68 -26.98 -11.12 -4.87
CA ARG A 68 -28.22 -11.83 -5.21
C ARG A 68 -27.90 -13.05 -6.08
N GLY A 69 -27.85 -14.21 -5.45
CA GLY A 69 -27.57 -15.51 -6.07
C GLY A 69 -26.30 -16.20 -5.58
N GLY A 70 -25.59 -15.63 -4.59
CA GLY A 70 -24.42 -16.27 -3.99
C GLY A 70 -24.79 -17.38 -3.01
N GLU A 71 -24.37 -18.61 -3.27
CA GLU A 71 -24.46 -19.69 -2.27
C GLU A 71 -23.41 -19.48 -1.18
N THR A 72 -23.87 -19.35 0.07
CA THR A 72 -22.98 -19.24 1.23
C THR A 72 -22.46 -20.62 1.61
N SER A 73 -21.36 -21.05 0.99
CA SER A 73 -20.64 -22.26 1.40
C SER A 73 -19.62 -21.94 2.49
N PHE A 74 -19.84 -22.47 3.70
CA PHE A 74 -18.95 -22.32 4.85
C PHE A 74 -17.50 -22.75 4.52
N ALA A 75 -17.35 -23.82 3.72
CA ALA A 75 -16.04 -24.30 3.29
C ALA A 75 -15.27 -23.27 2.47
N ARG A 76 -15.93 -22.55 1.55
CA ARG A 76 -15.30 -21.51 0.73
C ARG A 76 -14.92 -20.28 1.58
N SER A 77 -15.77 -19.90 2.53
CA SER A 77 -15.49 -18.81 3.47
C SER A 77 -14.26 -19.08 4.32
N VAL A 78 -14.06 -20.32 4.79
CA VAL A 78 -12.85 -20.72 5.53
C VAL A 78 -11.60 -20.66 4.66
N THR A 79 -11.67 -21.07 3.39
CA THR A 79 -10.53 -20.95 2.45
C THR A 79 -10.18 -19.49 2.14
N TYR A 80 -11.16 -18.61 1.99
CA TYR A 80 -10.89 -17.18 1.81
C TYR A 80 -10.37 -16.55 3.10
N ALA A 81 -10.91 -16.92 4.26
CA ALA A 81 -10.45 -16.42 5.55
C ALA A 81 -9.02 -16.89 5.85
N SER A 82 -8.62 -18.11 5.50
CA SER A 82 -7.25 -18.57 5.73
C SER A 82 -6.21 -17.87 4.86
N TYR A 83 -6.61 -17.32 3.71
CA TYR A 83 -5.77 -16.44 2.90
C TYR A 83 -5.81 -14.97 3.37
N GLY A 84 -7.01 -14.48 3.69
CA GLY A 84 -7.23 -13.08 4.05
C GLY A 84 -6.77 -12.74 5.46
N ALA A 85 -6.94 -13.63 6.43
CA ALA A 85 -6.58 -13.42 7.83
C ALA A 85 -5.09 -13.11 8.03
N PRO A 86 -4.12 -13.89 7.49
CA PRO A 86 -2.70 -13.56 7.68
C PRO A 86 -2.33 -12.23 7.01
N LEU A 87 -2.94 -11.89 5.87
CA LEU A 87 -2.70 -10.61 5.19
C LEU A 87 -3.28 -9.43 5.99
N ALA A 88 -4.52 -9.57 6.49
CA ALA A 88 -5.16 -8.57 7.34
C ALA A 88 -4.39 -8.37 8.65
N LEU A 89 -3.86 -9.44 9.23
CA LEU A 89 -3.05 -9.40 10.45
C LEU A 89 -1.71 -8.69 10.20
N ALA A 90 -1.04 -8.97 9.07
CA ALA A 90 0.17 -8.26 8.68
C ALA A 90 -0.08 -6.75 8.50
N LEU A 91 -1.18 -6.38 7.82
CA LEU A 91 -1.59 -4.97 7.67
C LEU A 91 -1.93 -4.32 9.02
N ALA A 92 -2.64 -5.02 9.90
CA ALA A 92 -2.98 -4.51 11.23
C ALA A 92 -1.73 -4.29 12.10
N VAL A 93 -0.75 -5.19 12.02
CA VAL A 93 0.53 -5.05 12.72
C VAL A 93 1.32 -3.86 12.17
N ASP A 94 1.41 -3.72 10.85
CA ASP A 94 2.10 -2.58 10.22
C ASP A 94 1.48 -1.23 10.63
N LEU A 95 0.15 -1.11 10.56
CA LEU A 95 -0.58 0.07 11.03
C LEU A 95 -0.37 0.30 12.53
N GLY A 96 -0.33 -0.77 13.33
CA GLY A 96 -0.06 -0.71 14.76
C GLY A 96 1.34 -0.16 15.07
N VAL A 97 2.37 -0.63 14.37
CA VAL A 97 3.75 -0.14 14.53
C VAL A 97 3.84 1.33 14.15
N GLN A 98 3.22 1.75 13.05
CA GLN A 98 3.19 3.16 12.63
C GLN A 98 2.44 4.05 13.64
N ALA A 99 1.33 3.57 14.20
CA ALA A 99 0.58 4.28 15.23
C ALA A 99 1.40 4.41 16.53
N LEU A 100 2.05 3.34 16.97
CA LEU A 100 2.90 3.34 18.16
C LEU A 100 4.09 4.29 18.00
N ALA A 101 4.78 4.27 16.86
CA ALA A 101 5.87 5.20 16.58
C ALA A 101 5.41 6.67 16.69
N ARG A 102 4.21 6.97 16.16
CA ARG A 102 3.62 8.31 16.23
C ARG A 102 3.21 8.70 17.66
N LEU A 103 2.67 7.76 18.44
CA LEU A 103 2.31 8.00 19.85
C LEU A 103 3.55 8.25 20.72
N VAL A 104 4.64 7.49 20.51
CA VAL A 104 5.92 7.71 21.20
C VAL A 104 6.48 9.09 20.86
N LEU A 105 6.51 9.47 19.59
CA LEU A 105 6.94 10.80 19.17
C LEU A 105 6.07 11.92 19.78
N ALA A 106 4.76 11.72 19.86
CA ALA A 106 3.84 12.67 20.48
C ALA A 106 4.09 12.84 21.99
N GLY A 107 4.43 11.75 22.68
CA GLY A 107 4.70 11.75 24.13
C GLY A 107 6.03 12.43 24.50
N GLU A 108 7.07 12.24 23.69
CA GLU A 108 8.42 12.76 23.96
C GLU A 108 8.62 14.21 23.48
N ALA A 109 8.03 14.60 22.34
CA ALA A 109 8.36 15.86 21.66
C ALA A 109 7.20 16.89 21.63
N GLY A 110 5.99 16.52 22.04
CA GLY A 110 4.80 17.38 21.96
C GLY A 110 4.14 17.40 20.58
N THR A 111 3.15 18.27 20.38
CA THR A 111 2.23 18.23 19.23
C THR A 111 2.76 18.91 17.95
N ALA A 112 3.62 19.92 18.07
CA ALA A 112 4.22 20.62 16.93
C ALA A 112 5.17 19.71 16.09
N PRO A 113 6.15 19.00 16.70
CA PRO A 113 7.03 18.09 15.96
C PRO A 113 6.30 16.89 15.36
N LEU A 114 5.14 16.51 15.92
CA LEU A 114 4.29 15.48 15.34
C LEU A 114 3.72 15.90 13.97
N GLY A 115 3.32 17.18 13.84
CA GLY A 115 2.80 17.74 12.59
C GLY A 115 3.89 17.84 11.52
N ALA A 116 5.08 18.30 11.89
CA ALA A 116 6.24 18.36 10.99
C ALA A 116 6.68 16.96 10.53
N TYR A 117 6.73 15.99 11.45
CA TYR A 117 7.02 14.60 11.12
C TYR A 117 5.97 14.01 10.17
N ALA A 118 4.68 14.23 10.42
CA ALA A 118 3.61 13.74 9.56
C ALA A 118 3.69 14.34 8.14
N ALA A 119 4.03 15.63 8.03
CA ALA A 119 4.25 16.28 6.74
C ALA A 119 5.46 15.68 6.01
N ALA A 120 6.59 15.54 6.69
CA ALA A 120 7.80 14.95 6.11
C ALA A 120 7.57 13.47 5.71
N PHE A 121 6.83 12.72 6.51
CA PHE A 121 6.43 11.34 6.19
C PHE A 121 5.54 11.27 4.96
N GLY A 122 4.56 12.18 4.84
CA GLY A 122 3.70 12.28 3.65
C GLY A 122 4.48 12.57 2.37
N LEU A 123 5.48 13.44 2.45
CA LEU A 123 6.40 13.72 1.34
C LEU A 123 7.27 12.51 0.99
N ALA A 124 7.79 11.79 1.99
CA ALA A 124 8.59 10.59 1.79
C ALA A 124 7.79 9.44 1.14
N ARG A 125 6.48 9.33 1.41
CA ARG A 125 5.59 8.33 0.78
C ARG A 125 5.52 8.42 -0.75
N ALA A 126 5.92 9.54 -1.36
CA ALA A 126 6.03 9.63 -2.81
C ALA A 126 7.03 8.58 -3.36
N LEU A 127 8.08 8.24 -2.59
CA LEU A 127 9.03 7.20 -2.96
C LEU A 127 8.37 5.82 -2.98
N ASP A 128 7.48 5.51 -2.02
CA ASP A 128 6.77 4.22 -1.95
C ASP A 128 5.99 3.93 -3.23
N ILE A 129 5.41 4.97 -3.85
CA ILE A 129 4.66 4.85 -5.10
C ILE A 129 5.59 4.44 -6.25
N VAL A 130 6.80 5.02 -6.31
CA VAL A 130 7.82 4.67 -7.30
C VAL A 130 8.26 3.23 -7.11
N PHE A 131 8.58 2.84 -5.88
CA PHE A 131 8.93 1.46 -5.55
C PHE A 131 7.83 0.48 -5.95
N MET A 132 6.58 0.77 -5.58
CA MET A 132 5.42 -0.08 -5.91
C MET A 132 5.21 -0.21 -7.42
N GLY A 133 5.30 0.90 -8.15
CA GLY A 133 5.08 0.90 -9.60
C GLY A 133 6.16 0.12 -10.35
N VAL A 134 7.42 0.30 -9.96
CA VAL A 134 8.56 -0.38 -10.57
C VAL A 134 8.50 -1.89 -10.26
N SER A 135 8.27 -2.29 -9.01
CA SER A 135 8.15 -3.70 -8.65
C SER A 135 6.95 -4.40 -9.29
N ALA A 136 5.81 -3.72 -9.42
CA ALA A 136 4.65 -4.29 -10.11
C ALA A 136 4.93 -4.61 -11.59
N ALA A 137 5.84 -3.87 -12.24
CA ALA A 137 6.26 -4.14 -13.61
C ALA A 137 7.24 -5.32 -13.73
N PHE A 138 8.02 -5.60 -12.68
CA PHE A 138 9.03 -6.67 -12.69
C PHE A 138 8.46 -8.06 -12.45
N ALA A 139 7.43 -8.19 -11.61
CA ALA A 139 6.78 -9.47 -11.35
C ALA A 139 6.47 -10.29 -12.63
N PRO A 140 5.77 -9.77 -13.66
CA PRO A 140 5.48 -10.54 -14.88
C PRO A 140 6.73 -10.87 -15.70
N LEU A 141 7.75 -10.00 -15.70
CA LEU A 141 9.01 -10.24 -16.42
C LEU A 141 9.80 -11.40 -15.82
N VAL A 142 9.87 -11.47 -14.49
CA VAL A 142 10.54 -12.57 -13.77
C VAL A 142 9.78 -13.89 -13.98
N PHE A 143 8.43 -13.87 -13.96
CA PHE A 143 7.63 -15.05 -14.25
C PHE A 143 7.82 -15.56 -15.68
N ALA A 144 7.79 -14.67 -16.68
CA ALA A 144 8.01 -15.06 -18.08
C ALA A 144 9.41 -15.64 -18.30
N ALA A 145 10.44 -15.02 -17.69
CA ALA A 145 11.81 -15.52 -17.75
C ALA A 145 11.95 -16.91 -17.10
N TYR A 146 11.23 -17.16 -16.00
CA TYR A 146 11.21 -18.46 -15.32
C TYR A 146 10.56 -19.56 -16.18
N GLU A 147 9.43 -19.27 -16.83
CA GLU A 147 8.70 -20.24 -17.66
C GLU A 147 9.44 -20.60 -18.94
N GLU A 148 10.08 -19.62 -19.61
CA GLU A 148 10.77 -19.87 -20.88
C GLU A 148 12.16 -20.49 -20.70
N LYS A 149 12.93 -20.03 -19.70
CA LYS A 149 14.38 -20.27 -19.61
C LYS A 149 14.83 -20.79 -18.24
N GLY A 150 13.89 -21.05 -17.34
CA GLY A 150 14.16 -21.65 -16.04
C GLY A 150 14.70 -20.69 -14.98
N ALA A 151 15.15 -21.26 -13.86
CA ALA A 151 15.46 -20.51 -12.64
C ALA A 151 16.62 -19.51 -12.78
N ASP A 152 17.62 -19.79 -13.61
CA ASP A 152 18.79 -18.91 -13.73
C ASP A 152 18.47 -17.65 -14.55
N ALA A 153 17.66 -17.77 -15.61
CA ALA A 153 17.17 -16.60 -16.36
C ALA A 153 16.25 -15.70 -15.52
N ALA A 154 15.46 -16.30 -14.62
CA ALA A 154 14.64 -15.55 -13.67
C ALA A 154 15.49 -14.74 -12.68
N ARG A 155 16.61 -15.31 -12.20
CA ARG A 155 17.56 -14.60 -11.32
C ARG A 155 18.25 -13.43 -12.02
N ASP A 156 18.60 -13.59 -13.30
CA ASP A 156 19.21 -12.50 -14.06
C ASP A 156 18.20 -11.38 -14.35
N ALA A 157 16.94 -11.73 -14.65
CA ALA A 157 15.86 -10.76 -14.80
C ALA A 157 15.59 -10.00 -13.49
N ASP A 158 15.59 -10.70 -12.35
CA ASP A 158 15.43 -10.12 -11.02
C ASP A 158 16.58 -9.16 -10.66
N ARG A 159 17.84 -9.56 -10.94
CA ARG A 159 19.00 -8.67 -10.80
C ARG A 159 18.90 -7.42 -11.67
N GLY A 160 18.47 -7.58 -12.93
CA GLY A 160 18.23 -6.44 -13.81
C GLY A 160 17.17 -5.49 -13.25
N GLY A 161 16.10 -6.05 -12.68
CA GLY A 161 15.05 -5.26 -12.06
C GLY A 161 15.50 -4.52 -10.80
N PHE A 162 16.32 -5.18 -9.97
CA PHE A 162 16.96 -4.55 -8.83
C PHE A 162 17.85 -3.37 -9.23
N VAL A 163 18.68 -3.54 -10.27
CA VAL A 163 19.56 -2.46 -10.76
C VAL A 163 18.73 -1.28 -11.26
N LEU A 164 17.65 -1.54 -12.01
CA LEU A 164 16.78 -0.46 -12.48
C LEU A 164 16.06 0.24 -11.33
N LEU A 165 15.53 -0.53 -10.38
CA LEU A 165 14.87 0.00 -9.19
C LEU A 165 15.84 0.90 -8.41
N ALA A 166 17.07 0.45 -8.18
CA ALA A 166 18.10 1.24 -7.51
C ALA A 166 18.51 2.47 -8.31
N ALA A 167 18.67 2.34 -9.63
CA ALA A 167 19.02 3.44 -10.51
C ALA A 167 17.96 4.56 -10.52
N ILE A 168 16.72 4.28 -10.13
CA ILE A 168 15.63 5.27 -10.04
C ILE A 168 15.46 5.76 -8.59
N THR A 169 15.35 4.84 -7.63
CA THR A 169 14.95 5.19 -6.26
C THR A 169 16.08 5.83 -5.47
N VAL A 170 17.34 5.44 -5.70
CA VAL A 170 18.50 6.06 -5.06
C VAL A 170 18.60 7.55 -5.44
N PRO A 171 18.68 7.95 -6.72
CA PRO A 171 18.71 9.37 -7.06
C PRO A 171 17.43 10.11 -6.70
N ALA A 172 16.25 9.46 -6.72
CA ALA A 172 15.03 10.08 -6.24
C ALA A 172 15.09 10.41 -4.74
N SER A 173 15.63 9.49 -3.91
CA SER A 173 15.80 9.73 -2.48
C SER A 173 16.84 10.81 -2.18
N ILE A 174 17.95 10.84 -2.92
CA ILE A 174 18.97 11.89 -2.83
C ILE A 174 18.36 13.24 -3.24
N GLY A 175 17.61 13.28 -4.34
CA GLY A 175 16.91 14.48 -4.78
C GLY A 175 15.94 14.99 -3.71
N LEU A 176 15.15 14.11 -3.09
CA LEU A 176 14.24 14.47 -2.01
C LEU A 176 14.98 15.00 -0.77
N ALA A 177 16.11 14.40 -0.41
CA ALA A 177 16.94 14.84 0.71
C ALA A 177 17.61 16.20 0.44
N LEU A 178 18.17 16.41 -0.75
CA LEU A 178 18.82 17.67 -1.14
C LEU A 178 17.82 18.81 -1.32
N LEU A 179 16.61 18.49 -1.80
CA LEU A 179 15.53 19.44 -1.98
C LEU A 179 14.61 19.54 -0.76
N ALA A 180 15.03 19.07 0.41
CA ALA A 180 14.19 19.07 1.60
C ALA A 180 13.72 20.47 2.00
N GLN A 181 14.61 21.45 1.97
CA GLN A 181 14.27 22.85 2.27
C GLN A 181 13.28 23.46 1.25
N PRO A 182 13.54 23.45 -0.08
CA PRO A 182 12.59 24.02 -1.05
C PRO A 182 11.26 23.27 -1.11
N ILE A 183 11.24 21.95 -0.91
CA ILE A 183 9.99 21.19 -0.89
C ILE A 183 9.17 21.54 0.37
N ALA A 184 9.82 21.64 1.53
CA ALA A 184 9.14 22.05 2.76
C ALA A 184 8.58 23.48 2.66
N THR A 185 9.30 24.43 2.07
CA THR A 185 8.79 25.80 1.92
C THR A 185 7.57 25.90 1.01
N LEU A 186 7.53 25.10 -0.06
CA LEU A 186 6.43 25.07 -1.02
C LEU A 186 5.19 24.32 -0.51
N MET A 187 5.38 23.20 0.19
CA MET A 187 4.30 22.27 0.54
C MET A 187 3.81 22.40 1.99
N VAL A 188 4.61 23.00 2.89
CA VAL A 188 4.33 23.02 4.33
C VAL A 188 4.15 24.45 4.85
N GLY A 189 3.20 24.60 5.77
CA GLY A 189 2.90 25.88 6.44
C GLY A 189 4.09 26.37 7.27
N GLU A 190 4.23 27.70 7.36
CA GLU A 190 5.42 28.39 7.89
C GLU A 190 5.89 27.88 9.26
N ALA A 191 4.95 27.60 10.16
CA ALA A 191 5.23 27.11 11.51
C ALA A 191 5.96 25.74 11.56
N LEU A 192 5.85 24.91 10.52
CA LEU A 192 6.37 23.53 10.52
C LEU A 192 7.53 23.30 9.54
N ARG A 193 7.90 24.31 8.74
CA ARG A 193 8.87 24.17 7.63
C ARG A 193 10.24 23.70 8.09
N ALA A 194 10.79 24.35 9.12
CA ALA A 194 12.16 24.09 9.57
C ALA A 194 12.31 22.65 10.10
N GLU A 195 11.35 22.21 10.92
CA GLU A 195 11.35 20.84 11.47
C GLU A 195 11.08 19.80 10.37
N THR A 196 10.17 20.09 9.43
CA THR A 196 9.91 19.19 8.30
C THR A 196 11.15 19.01 7.43
N ALA A 197 11.83 20.11 7.09
CA ALA A 197 13.04 20.06 6.27
C ALA A 197 14.18 19.31 6.95
N ALA A 198 14.28 19.36 8.28
CA ALA A 198 15.25 18.59 9.04
C ALA A 198 14.91 17.08 9.09
N ALA A 199 13.62 16.74 9.17
CA ALA A 199 13.16 15.34 9.23
C ALA A 199 13.15 14.63 7.86
N LEU A 200 12.90 15.38 6.77
CA LEU A 200 12.69 14.79 5.44
C LEU A 200 13.88 13.96 4.92
N PRO A 201 15.16 14.37 5.05
CA PRO A 201 16.30 13.56 4.60
C PRO A 201 16.38 12.20 5.29
N TRP A 202 16.12 12.16 6.61
CA TRP A 202 16.12 10.93 7.38
C TRP A 202 14.97 10.01 6.99
N LEU A 203 13.78 10.58 6.73
CA LEU A 203 12.63 9.81 6.26
C LEU A 203 12.79 9.33 4.81
N ALA A 204 13.44 10.11 3.94
CA ALA A 204 13.79 9.67 2.59
C ALA A 204 14.76 8.49 2.62
N LEU A 205 15.76 8.53 3.50
CA LEU A 205 16.70 7.43 3.70
C LEU A 205 16.00 6.19 4.29
N ALA A 206 15.15 6.37 5.30
CA ALA A 206 14.36 5.30 5.88
C ALA A 206 13.42 4.67 4.85
N GLY A 207 12.77 5.48 4.00
CA GLY A 207 11.93 5.03 2.90
C GLY A 207 12.72 4.25 1.84
N LEU A 208 13.94 4.69 1.50
CA LEU A 208 14.84 3.95 0.61
C LEU A 208 15.17 2.56 1.19
N MET A 209 15.61 2.52 2.46
CA MET A 209 15.97 1.27 3.14
C MET A 209 14.77 0.33 3.29
N SER A 210 13.61 0.87 3.67
CA SER A 210 12.36 0.12 3.81
C SER A 210 11.88 -0.41 2.47
N GLY A 211 11.92 0.41 1.41
CA GLY A 211 11.58 0.01 0.05
C GLY A 211 12.44 -1.15 -0.43
N PHE A 212 13.77 -1.07 -0.28
CA PHE A 212 14.62 -2.20 -0.63
C PHE A 212 14.33 -3.43 0.23
N SER A 213 14.13 -3.29 1.54
CA SER A 213 13.78 -4.43 2.40
C SER A 213 12.47 -5.09 1.97
N LEU A 214 11.43 -4.29 1.73
CA LEU A 214 10.10 -4.80 1.39
C LEU A 214 10.10 -5.45 0.01
N TYR A 215 10.68 -4.82 -1.01
CA TYR A 215 10.61 -5.34 -2.37
C TYR A 215 11.67 -6.42 -2.62
N TYR A 216 12.91 -6.26 -2.18
CA TYR A 216 13.94 -7.29 -2.38
C TYR A 216 13.69 -8.52 -1.50
N TRP A 217 13.41 -8.34 -0.20
CA TRP A 217 13.27 -9.47 0.71
C TRP A 217 11.93 -10.17 0.51
N SER A 218 10.81 -9.46 0.29
CA SER A 218 9.52 -10.13 0.11
C SER A 218 9.41 -10.82 -1.24
N GLU A 219 10.00 -10.27 -2.31
CA GLU A 219 9.95 -10.87 -3.65
C GLU A 219 10.90 -12.06 -3.73
N ALA A 220 12.12 -11.95 -3.18
CA ALA A 220 13.03 -13.09 -3.03
C ALA A 220 12.43 -14.20 -2.14
N PHE A 221 11.69 -13.88 -1.07
CA PHE A 221 10.99 -14.89 -0.26
C PHE A 221 9.75 -15.45 -0.95
N GLN A 222 9.03 -14.67 -1.75
CA GLN A 222 7.90 -15.16 -2.57
C GLN A 222 8.40 -16.11 -3.68
N LEU A 223 9.55 -15.83 -4.28
CA LEU A 223 10.24 -16.69 -5.24
C LEU A 223 10.86 -17.93 -4.56
N THR A 224 11.44 -17.78 -3.37
CA THR A 224 12.20 -18.87 -2.68
C THR A 224 11.31 -19.73 -1.77
N ARG A 225 10.07 -19.33 -1.47
CA ARG A 225 9.13 -20.16 -0.69
C ARG A 225 7.77 -20.31 -1.37
N ARG A 226 7.68 -21.35 -2.21
CA ARG A 226 6.50 -22.24 -2.37
C ARG A 226 5.50 -21.96 -3.49
N THR A 227 5.92 -21.47 -4.65
CA THR A 227 5.20 -21.80 -5.92
C THR A 227 5.17 -23.31 -6.17
N GLY A 228 6.23 -24.04 -5.78
CA GLY A 228 6.25 -25.50 -5.79
C GLY A 228 5.25 -26.19 -4.86
N GLN A 229 4.77 -25.53 -3.78
CA GLN A 229 3.69 -26.09 -2.94
C GLN A 229 2.30 -25.63 -3.34
N ARG A 230 2.13 -24.62 -4.19
CA ARG A 230 0.82 -24.37 -4.84
C ARG A 230 0.56 -25.42 -5.93
N ALA A 231 1.58 -25.80 -6.70
CA ALA A 231 1.51 -26.96 -7.58
C ALA A 231 1.37 -28.27 -6.79
N LEU A 232 2.15 -28.47 -5.70
CA LEU A 232 2.00 -29.65 -4.84
C LEU A 232 0.67 -29.67 -4.06
N LEU A 233 0.01 -28.55 -3.75
CA LEU A 233 -1.34 -28.52 -3.15
C LEU A 233 -2.45 -28.72 -4.19
N MET A 234 -2.24 -28.30 -5.44
CA MET A 234 -3.08 -28.74 -6.57
C MET A 234 -2.87 -30.24 -6.89
N LEU A 235 -1.66 -30.77 -6.69
CA LEU A 235 -1.31 -32.20 -6.80
C LEU A 235 -1.58 -33.02 -5.52
N ARG A 236 -1.79 -32.38 -4.36
CA ARG A 236 -2.19 -32.97 -3.06
C ARG A 236 -3.66 -32.79 -2.73
N CYS A 237 -4.47 -32.40 -3.71
CA CYS A 237 -5.89 -32.75 -3.73
C CYS A 237 -6.19 -34.07 -4.50
N PRO A 238 -5.51 -35.22 -4.25
CA PRO A 238 -6.04 -36.53 -4.55
C PRO A 238 -6.54 -37.12 -3.22
N ALA A 239 -7.77 -36.79 -2.82
CA ALA A 239 -8.56 -37.62 -1.91
C ALA A 239 -10.00 -37.08 -1.84
N GLN A 240 -10.91 -37.77 -2.56
CA GLN A 240 -12.36 -37.53 -2.77
C GLN A 240 -12.62 -36.74 -4.06
N CYS A 241 -13.18 -37.28 -5.16
CA CYS A 241 -14.27 -38.25 -5.27
C CYS A 241 -13.96 -39.44 -6.20
N ASN A 242 -13.73 -40.60 -5.58
CA ASN A 242 -14.37 -41.84 -5.98
C ASN A 242 -15.84 -41.77 -5.51
N SER A 243 -16.79 -41.63 -6.43
CA SER A 243 -18.21 -42.03 -6.39
C SER A 243 -19.02 -41.17 -7.36
N VAL A 244 -18.97 -41.49 -8.66
CA VAL A 244 -20.02 -42.14 -9.49
C VAL A 244 -19.36 -42.46 -10.84
#